data_AF-A0A2G9ZFQ8-F1
#
_entry.id   AF-A0A2G9ZFQ8-F1
#
_cell.length_a   1.000
_cell.length_b   1.000
_cell.length_c   1.000
_cell.angle_alpha   90.00
_cell.angle_beta   90.00
_cell.angle_gamma   90.00
#
_symmetry.space_group_name_H-M   'P 1'
#
loop_
_entity.id
_entity.type
_entity.pdbx_description
1 polymer ?
#
loop_
_entity_poly.entity_id
_entity_poly.type
_entity_poly.pdbx_seq_one_letter_code
_entity_poly.pdbx_strand_id
1 'polypeptide(L)'
;MRQVKQRIEKLKQVINHHRYLRHVLDKEEITEAALDSLKKELFDLEQKYPQFITPDSPTQRVEGKVSKGFAKTQHTTPMFSLNDAFSEQDIIDWETRITKLLTLEEEKKLDYFCEVKVDGLAASLIYKDGVFVSGATRGDGKIGEDTTNNIKTIESIPLRLEKPISCEVRGEAYITKKDFILLNKEQAKKGEELFANPRNTAAGALRQLDPKVVGERRLSFLAWQLMPAVDQITENNLLKEYGFKTPESRFCLSLKEVFIFYQEVLKQRDKLPYQIDGLVVSVNNNQVFDQLGIVGKSPRGAIAYKFPLKQATTIIDDIKLQVGRTGAITPVAILRP
;
A
#
# COMPACT_ATOMS: atom_id res chain seq x y z
N MET A 1 36.50 3.83 -19.17
CA MET A 1 35.45 4.56 -18.42
C MET A 1 34.09 4.62 -19.13
N ARG A 2 33.99 5.05 -20.40
CA ARG A 2 32.70 5.12 -21.12
C ARG A 2 31.95 3.78 -21.23
N GLN A 3 32.65 2.69 -21.57
CA GLN A 3 32.08 1.35 -21.66
C GLN A 3 31.55 0.83 -20.31
N VAL A 4 32.24 1.14 -19.21
CA VAL A 4 31.82 0.77 -17.85
C VAL A 4 30.50 1.46 -17.50
N LYS A 5 30.41 2.78 -17.71
CA LYS A 5 29.16 3.52 -17.50
C LYS A 5 28.01 2.93 -18.31
N GLN A 6 28.24 2.62 -19.58
CA GLN A 6 27.22 1.99 -20.44
C GLN A 6 26.80 0.61 -19.93
N ARG A 7 27.73 -0.19 -19.42
CA ARG A 7 27.42 -1.50 -18.83
C ARG A 7 26.59 -1.36 -17.57
N ILE A 8 26.95 -0.45 -16.66
CA ILE A 8 26.20 -0.15 -15.44
C ILE A 8 24.76 0.26 -15.78
N GLU A 9 24.57 1.20 -16.72
CA GLU A 9 23.22 1.63 -17.12
C GLU A 9 22.41 0.48 -17.75
N LYS A 10 23.03 -0.36 -18.58
CA LYS A 10 22.38 -1.55 -19.14
C LYS A 10 21.97 -2.55 -18.05
N LEU A 11 22.84 -2.80 -17.08
CA LEU A 11 22.53 -3.69 -15.94
C LEU A 11 21.37 -3.14 -15.12
N LYS A 12 21.38 -1.84 -14.78
CA LYS A 12 20.26 -1.17 -14.09
C LYS A 12 18.95 -1.36 -14.84
N GLN A 13 18.94 -1.15 -16.17
CA GLN A 13 17.76 -1.34 -17.01
C GLN A 13 17.24 -2.79 -16.99
N VAL A 14 18.11 -3.77 -17.23
CA VAL A 14 17.73 -5.19 -17.29
C VAL A 14 17.26 -5.71 -15.93
N ILE A 15 17.96 -5.36 -14.84
CA ILE A 15 17.56 -5.75 -13.49
C ILE A 15 16.20 -5.15 -13.14
N ASN A 16 15.98 -3.87 -13.44
CA ASN A 16 14.69 -3.21 -13.18
C ASN A 16 13.56 -3.79 -14.02
N HIS A 17 13.83 -4.17 -15.27
CA HIS A 17 12.86 -4.83 -16.13
C HIS A 17 12.41 -6.18 -15.53
N HIS A 18 13.34 -7.07 -15.17
CA HIS A 18 12.97 -8.35 -14.57
C HIS A 18 12.36 -8.21 -13.18
N ARG A 19 12.77 -7.20 -12.39
CA ARG A 19 12.10 -6.84 -11.14
C ARG A 19 10.64 -6.46 -11.38
N TYR A 20 10.37 -5.61 -12.37
CA TYR A 20 9.00 -5.21 -12.73
C TYR A 20 8.17 -6.43 -13.16
N LEU A 21 8.71 -7.28 -14.04
CA LEU A 21 8.04 -8.51 -14.46
C LEU A 21 7.67 -9.38 -13.25
N ARG A 22 8.64 -9.64 -12.35
CA ARG A 22 8.44 -10.55 -11.21
C ARG A 22 7.50 -10.00 -10.15
N HIS A 23 7.70 -8.74 -9.75
CA HIS A 23 7.05 -8.19 -8.56
C HIS A 23 5.79 -7.38 -8.86
N VAL A 24 5.57 -6.99 -10.12
CA VAL A 24 4.39 -6.22 -10.53
C VAL A 24 3.50 -7.04 -11.45
N LEU A 25 4.07 -7.66 -12.48
CA LEU A 25 3.30 -8.44 -13.45
C LEU A 25 3.16 -9.93 -13.10
N ASP A 26 3.79 -10.39 -12.02
CA ASP A 26 3.83 -11.79 -11.60
C ASP A 26 4.32 -12.75 -12.73
N LYS A 27 5.34 -12.31 -13.50
CA LYS A 27 5.96 -13.04 -14.62
C LYS A 27 7.45 -13.25 -14.41
N GLU A 28 7.99 -14.37 -14.90
CA GLU A 28 9.43 -14.66 -14.89
C GLU A 28 9.91 -15.02 -16.30
N GLU A 29 10.94 -14.32 -16.79
CA GLU A 29 11.59 -14.60 -18.09
C GLU A 29 12.97 -15.24 -17.93
N ILE A 30 13.63 -14.98 -16.80
CA ILE A 30 14.93 -15.53 -16.45
C ILE A 30 14.86 -16.16 -15.06
N THR A 31 15.78 -17.08 -14.78
CA THR A 31 15.87 -17.71 -13.46
C THR A 31 16.36 -16.71 -12.41
N GLU A 32 16.02 -16.98 -11.15
CA GLU A 32 16.51 -16.19 -10.01
C GLU A 32 18.04 -16.13 -9.96
N ALA A 33 18.72 -17.26 -10.20
CA ALA A 33 20.18 -17.31 -10.27
C ALA A 33 20.77 -16.41 -11.37
N ALA A 34 20.09 -16.27 -12.51
CA ALA A 34 20.53 -15.37 -13.57
C ALA A 34 20.36 -13.90 -13.16
N LEU A 35 19.23 -13.55 -12.53
CA LEU A 35 19.01 -12.21 -12.00
C LEU A 35 20.03 -11.84 -10.90
N ASP A 36 20.33 -12.77 -10.00
CA ASP A 36 21.33 -12.58 -8.94
C ASP A 36 22.74 -12.38 -9.52
N SER A 37 23.09 -13.09 -10.59
CA SER A 37 24.34 -12.87 -11.31
C SER A 37 24.45 -11.45 -11.88
N LEU A 38 23.36 -10.92 -12.47
CA LEU A 38 23.31 -9.54 -12.97
C LEU A 38 23.42 -8.52 -11.83
N LYS A 39 22.71 -8.75 -10.71
CA LYS A 39 22.80 -7.90 -9.50
C LYS A 39 24.22 -7.89 -8.93
N LYS A 40 24.87 -9.07 -8.89
CA LYS A 40 26.25 -9.23 -8.41
C LYS A 40 27.24 -8.47 -9.31
N GLU A 41 27.10 -8.59 -10.63
CA GLU A 41 27.93 -7.84 -11.57
C GLU A 41 27.78 -6.33 -11.40
N LEU A 42 26.54 -5.84 -11.26
CA LEU A 42 26.27 -4.41 -11.02
C LEU A 42 26.94 -3.95 -9.72
N PHE A 43 26.78 -4.72 -8.65
CA PHE A 43 27.41 -4.43 -7.36
C PHE A 43 28.94 -4.35 -7.47
N ASP A 44 29.58 -5.34 -8.10
CA ASP A 44 31.05 -5.36 -8.23
C ASP A 44 31.57 -4.18 -9.08
N LEU A 45 30.83 -3.79 -10.12
CA LEU A 45 31.15 -2.60 -10.92
C LEU A 45 30.99 -1.30 -10.14
N GLU A 46 29.93 -1.16 -9.35
CA GLU A 46 29.70 0.04 -8.53
C GLU A 46 30.70 0.17 -7.38
N GLN A 47 31.13 -0.94 -6.77
CA GLN A 47 32.22 -0.93 -5.80
C GLN A 47 33.55 -0.48 -6.42
N LYS A 48 33.84 -0.92 -7.66
CA LYS A 48 35.07 -0.53 -8.38
C LYS A 48 35.02 0.91 -8.91
N TYR A 49 33.82 1.41 -9.21
CA TYR A 49 33.61 2.76 -9.74
C TYR A 49 32.50 3.50 -8.99
N PRO A 50 32.75 3.93 -7.72
CA PRO A 50 31.74 4.53 -6.86
C PRO A 50 31.10 5.81 -7.42
N GLN A 51 31.78 6.52 -8.32
CA GLN A 51 31.26 7.72 -8.98
C GLN A 51 30.05 7.46 -9.90
N PHE A 52 29.74 6.20 -10.21
CA PHE A 52 28.58 5.82 -11.02
C PHE A 52 27.40 5.29 -10.21
N ILE A 53 27.53 5.22 -8.88
CA ILE A 53 26.42 4.90 -7.99
C ILE A 53 25.41 6.04 -8.06
N THR A 54 24.15 5.68 -8.28
CA THR A 54 23.03 6.61 -8.31
C THR A 54 21.97 6.18 -7.30
N PRO A 55 21.18 7.11 -6.71
CA PRO A 55 20.18 6.77 -5.69
C PRO A 55 19.11 5.78 -6.14
N ASP A 56 18.88 5.67 -7.45
CA ASP A 56 17.93 4.77 -8.09
C ASP A 56 18.53 3.42 -8.53
N SER A 57 19.81 3.16 -8.25
CA SER A 57 20.44 1.89 -8.58
C SER A 57 19.82 0.74 -7.77
N PRO A 58 19.55 -0.43 -8.38
CA PRO A 58 19.04 -1.62 -7.67
C PRO A 58 19.87 -2.05 -6.46
N THR A 59 21.17 -1.74 -6.44
CA THR A 59 22.07 -2.02 -5.30
C THR A 59 21.71 -1.21 -4.06
N GLN A 60 21.07 -0.05 -4.22
CA GLN A 60 20.69 0.85 -3.13
C GLN A 60 19.44 0.38 -2.38
N ARG A 61 18.84 -0.76 -2.76
CA ARG A 61 17.62 -1.29 -2.14
C ARG A 61 17.81 -1.89 -0.76
N VAL A 62 18.92 -2.61 -0.57
CA VAL A 62 19.27 -3.31 0.68
C VAL A 62 20.56 -2.71 1.23
N GLU A 63 20.66 -1.39 1.15
CA GLU A 63 21.71 -0.60 1.78
C GLU A 63 21.10 0.30 2.85
N GLY A 64 21.78 0.39 3.99
CA GLY A 64 21.30 1.18 5.12
C GLY A 64 21.94 0.72 6.41
N LYS A 65 22.34 1.68 7.25
CA LYS A 65 22.74 1.38 8.63
C LYS A 65 21.48 1.11 9.44
N VAL A 66 21.59 0.23 10.44
CA VAL A 66 20.53 0.07 11.45
C VAL A 66 20.20 1.44 12.03
N SER A 67 18.94 1.84 11.92
CA SER A 67 18.51 3.14 12.39
C SER A 67 18.47 3.16 13.92
N LYS A 68 18.74 4.33 14.52
CA LYS A 68 18.56 4.53 15.97
C LYS A 68 17.10 4.82 16.34
N GLY A 69 16.24 5.05 15.35
CA GLY A 69 14.84 5.43 15.50
C GLY A 69 14.30 6.03 14.20
N PHE A 70 13.00 6.27 14.13
CA PHE A 70 12.41 6.93 12.96
C PHE A 70 12.26 8.43 13.19
N ALA A 71 12.74 9.22 12.23
CA ALA A 71 12.43 10.64 12.20
C ALA A 71 10.94 10.83 11.92
N LYS A 72 10.33 11.83 12.55
CA LYS A 72 8.98 12.25 12.18
C LYS A 72 9.05 13.07 10.90
N THR A 73 8.14 12.82 9.98
CA THR A 73 8.03 13.58 8.73
C THR A 73 6.60 14.05 8.54
N GLN A 74 6.44 15.29 8.10
CA GLN A 74 5.14 15.88 7.85
C GLN A 74 4.72 15.61 6.40
N HIS A 75 3.50 15.10 6.23
CA HIS A 75 2.93 14.93 4.89
C HIS A 75 2.57 16.30 4.30
N THR A 76 2.88 16.48 3.02
CA THR A 76 2.54 17.67 2.21
C THR A 76 1.03 17.91 2.22
N THR A 77 0.27 16.85 1.98
CA THR A 77 -1.19 16.80 2.13
C THR A 77 -1.54 15.79 3.21
N PRO A 78 -2.54 16.01 4.08
CA PRO A 78 -2.91 14.99 5.06
C PRO A 78 -3.34 13.67 4.39
N MET A 79 -3.00 12.55 5.02
CA MET A 79 -3.50 11.21 4.71
C MET A 79 -4.72 10.92 5.57
N PHE A 80 -5.90 10.89 4.97
CA PHE A 80 -7.15 10.70 5.68
C PHE A 80 -7.45 9.22 5.95
N SER A 81 -8.28 8.97 6.96
CA SER A 81 -8.96 7.67 7.10
C SER A 81 -10.23 7.67 6.27
N LEU A 82 -10.86 6.52 6.11
CA LEU A 82 -12.18 6.40 5.50
C LEU A 82 -13.22 6.15 6.59
N ASN A 83 -14.44 6.63 6.36
CA ASN A 83 -15.59 6.18 7.14
C ASN A 83 -15.99 4.78 6.65
N ASP A 84 -16.47 3.95 7.57
CA ASP A 84 -16.92 2.60 7.24
C ASP A 84 -18.42 2.58 6.91
N ALA A 85 -18.78 1.73 5.94
CA ALA A 85 -20.13 1.30 5.62
C ALA A 85 -20.18 -0.23 5.71
N PHE A 86 -21.24 -0.79 6.29
CA PHE A 86 -21.37 -2.24 6.53
C PHE A 86 -22.56 -2.86 5.79
N SER A 87 -23.39 -2.02 5.14
CA SER A 87 -24.58 -2.44 4.41
C SER A 87 -24.76 -1.63 3.11
N GLU A 88 -25.58 -2.14 2.18
CA GLU A 88 -25.97 -1.38 0.98
C GLU A 88 -26.68 -0.07 1.37
N GLN A 89 -27.49 -0.08 2.43
CA GLN A 89 -28.17 1.11 2.93
C GLN A 89 -27.19 2.19 3.39
N ASP A 90 -26.08 1.82 4.05
CA ASP A 90 -25.06 2.79 4.47
C ASP A 90 -24.43 3.53 3.27
N ILE A 91 -24.28 2.84 2.13
CA ILE A 91 -23.76 3.40 0.88
C ILE A 91 -24.80 4.32 0.22
N ILE A 92 -26.07 3.92 0.19
CA ILE A 92 -27.17 4.78 -0.30
C ILE A 92 -27.28 6.05 0.54
N ASP A 93 -27.20 5.92 1.86
CA ASP A 93 -27.23 7.05 2.78
C ASP A 93 -26.01 7.95 2.61
N TRP A 94 -24.84 7.37 2.27
CA TRP A 94 -23.64 8.13 1.93
C TRP A 94 -23.81 8.94 0.65
N GLU A 95 -24.28 8.35 -0.44
CA GLU A 95 -24.59 9.05 -1.70
C GLU A 95 -25.57 10.19 -1.43
N THR A 96 -26.67 9.90 -0.71
CA THR A 96 -27.69 10.90 -0.34
C THR A 96 -27.12 12.08 0.46
N ARG A 97 -26.06 11.87 1.26
CA ARG A 97 -25.40 12.94 2.02
C ARG A 97 -24.48 13.79 1.13
N ILE A 98 -23.77 13.18 0.19
CA ILE A 98 -22.84 13.90 -0.68
C ILE A 98 -23.58 14.65 -1.78
N THR A 99 -24.65 14.10 -2.34
CA THR A 99 -25.44 14.76 -3.41
C THR A 99 -26.09 16.06 -2.94
N LYS A 100 -26.44 16.18 -1.66
CA LYS A 100 -26.91 17.43 -1.05
C LYS A 100 -25.90 18.59 -1.12
N LEU A 101 -24.63 18.30 -1.38
CA LEU A 101 -23.56 19.28 -1.50
C LEU A 101 -23.19 19.57 -2.97
N LEU A 102 -23.88 18.93 -3.92
CA LEU A 102 -23.65 19.03 -5.35
C LEU A 102 -24.76 19.81 -6.04
N THR A 103 -24.45 20.34 -7.21
CA THR A 103 -25.45 20.87 -8.14
C THR A 103 -26.21 19.72 -8.82
N LEU A 104 -27.40 20.00 -9.36
CA LEU A 104 -28.19 19.00 -10.09
C LEU A 104 -27.46 18.41 -11.30
N GLU A 105 -26.57 19.17 -11.94
CA GLU A 105 -25.80 18.69 -13.09
C GLU A 105 -24.63 17.79 -12.67
N GLU A 106 -24.02 18.05 -11.53
CA GLU A 106 -22.99 17.18 -10.95
C GLU A 106 -23.60 15.88 -10.42
N GLU A 107 -24.75 15.96 -9.74
CA GLU A 107 -25.48 14.79 -9.24
C GLU A 107 -25.86 13.82 -10.38
N LYS A 108 -26.37 14.32 -11.51
CA LYS A 108 -26.71 13.50 -12.68
C LYS A 108 -25.50 12.81 -13.33
N LYS A 109 -24.30 13.34 -13.11
CA LYS A 109 -23.04 12.84 -13.68
C LYS A 109 -22.19 12.13 -12.63
N LEU A 110 -22.74 11.89 -11.44
CA LEU A 110 -21.99 11.29 -10.34
C LEU A 110 -21.63 9.86 -10.70
N ASP A 111 -20.33 9.60 -10.78
CA ASP A 111 -19.75 8.29 -11.06
C ASP A 111 -18.68 7.93 -10.04
N TYR A 112 -18.35 6.64 -10.00
CA TYR A 112 -17.56 6.06 -8.93
C TYR A 112 -16.36 5.29 -9.47
N PHE A 113 -15.25 5.39 -8.74
CA PHE A 113 -14.11 4.50 -8.89
C PHE A 113 -14.02 3.63 -7.65
N CYS A 114 -14.11 2.33 -7.85
CA CYS A 114 -14.09 1.34 -6.78
C CYS A 114 -12.80 0.55 -6.82
N GLU A 115 -12.20 0.32 -5.67
CA GLU A 115 -10.97 -0.46 -5.52
C GLU A 115 -11.10 -1.48 -4.39
N VAL A 116 -10.43 -2.62 -4.50
CA VAL A 116 -10.35 -3.55 -3.37
C VAL A 116 -9.61 -2.91 -2.20
N LYS A 117 -10.20 -3.00 -1.01
CA LYS A 117 -9.61 -2.41 0.19
C LYS A 117 -8.59 -3.37 0.79
N VAL A 118 -7.33 -3.12 0.46
CA VAL A 118 -6.18 -3.93 0.91
C VAL A 118 -5.98 -3.80 2.41
N ASP A 119 -5.70 -4.92 3.07
CA ASP A 119 -5.43 -4.96 4.51
C ASP A 119 -3.92 -4.94 4.79
N GLY A 120 -3.36 -3.75 4.94
CA GLY A 120 -1.93 -3.55 5.16
C GLY A 120 -1.59 -2.32 6.00
N LEU A 121 -0.52 -1.64 5.61
CA LEU A 121 -0.11 -0.35 6.18
C LEU A 121 0.08 0.70 5.07
N ALA A 122 -0.71 1.76 5.14
CA ALA A 122 -0.58 2.91 4.25
C ALA A 122 0.80 3.58 4.33
N ALA A 123 1.38 3.87 3.17
CA ALA A 123 2.63 4.60 3.01
C ALA A 123 2.53 5.64 1.89
N SER A 124 3.28 6.73 2.04
CA SER A 124 3.48 7.79 1.05
C SER A 124 4.91 7.71 0.49
N LEU A 125 5.04 7.94 -0.81
CA LEU A 125 6.28 7.87 -1.58
C LEU A 125 6.46 9.17 -2.35
N ILE A 126 7.56 9.89 -2.10
CA ILE A 126 7.89 11.12 -2.81
C ILE A 126 8.91 10.82 -3.89
N TYR A 127 8.57 11.18 -5.11
CA TYR A 127 9.44 11.14 -6.28
C TYR A 127 9.79 12.55 -6.70
N LYS A 128 11.06 12.76 -7.05
CA LYS A 128 11.55 14.00 -7.65
C LYS A 128 12.25 13.69 -8.96
N ASP A 129 11.81 14.31 -10.04
CA ASP A 129 12.34 14.08 -11.40
C ASP A 129 12.38 12.58 -11.77
N GLY A 130 11.38 11.84 -11.30
CA GLY A 130 11.22 10.40 -11.47
C GLY A 130 12.03 9.53 -10.50
N VAL A 131 12.87 10.09 -9.62
CA VAL A 131 13.68 9.32 -8.67
C VAL A 131 13.03 9.30 -7.29
N PHE A 132 12.98 8.12 -6.65
CA PHE A 132 12.47 7.96 -5.30
C PHE A 132 13.37 8.69 -4.29
N VAL A 133 12.80 9.63 -3.54
CA VAL A 133 13.55 10.48 -2.60
C VAL A 133 13.28 10.09 -1.16
N SER A 134 12.01 9.95 -0.78
CA SER A 134 11.62 9.67 0.59
C SER A 134 10.32 8.89 0.66
N GLY A 135 10.16 8.09 1.70
CA GLY A 135 8.90 7.41 1.98
C GLY A 135 8.55 7.44 3.46
N ALA A 136 7.26 7.47 3.75
CA ALA A 136 6.76 7.67 5.10
C ALA A 136 5.56 6.79 5.40
N THR A 137 5.43 6.35 6.65
CA THR A 137 4.17 5.75 7.14
C THR A 137 3.08 6.82 7.27
N ARG A 138 1.81 6.40 7.32
CA ARG A 138 0.70 7.33 7.57
C ARG A 138 0.82 8.08 8.90
N GLY A 139 1.22 7.38 9.97
CA GLY A 139 1.18 7.89 11.34
C GLY A 139 -0.23 8.36 11.74
N ASP A 140 -0.36 9.60 12.20
CA ASP A 140 -1.64 10.20 12.59
C ASP A 140 -2.42 10.83 11.42
N GLY A 141 -1.88 10.72 10.20
CA GLY A 141 -2.43 11.31 8.98
C GLY A 141 -1.80 12.65 8.62
N LYS A 142 -1.18 13.37 9.55
CA LYS A 142 -0.41 14.60 9.28
C LYS A 142 1.09 14.37 9.42
N ILE A 143 1.47 13.58 10.42
CA ILE A 143 2.85 13.26 10.75
C ILE A 143 3.02 11.75 10.70
N GLY A 144 3.91 11.32 9.80
CA GLY A 144 4.37 9.95 9.64
C GLY A 144 5.75 9.71 10.24
N GLU A 145 6.21 8.48 10.10
CA GLU A 145 7.60 8.08 10.36
C GLU A 145 8.33 7.92 9.03
N ASP A 146 9.52 8.50 8.90
CA ASP A 146 10.39 8.32 7.73
C ASP A 146 10.90 6.88 7.69
N THR A 147 10.38 6.10 6.75
CA THR A 147 10.72 4.70 6.51
C THR A 147 11.38 4.50 5.16
N THR A 148 12.06 5.54 4.64
CA THR A 148 12.66 5.55 3.29
C THR A 148 13.51 4.32 3.01
N ASN A 149 14.45 3.97 3.90
CA ASN A 149 15.32 2.80 3.70
C ASN A 149 14.56 1.48 3.75
N ASN A 150 13.49 1.38 4.55
CA ASN A 150 12.66 0.17 4.63
C ASN A 150 11.80 0.03 3.38
N ILE A 151 11.28 1.13 2.84
CA ILE A 151 10.50 1.16 1.60
C ILE A 151 11.36 0.76 0.40
N LYS A 152 12.65 1.15 0.37
CA LYS A 152 13.57 0.75 -0.71
C LYS A 152 13.72 -0.77 -0.86
N THR A 153 13.52 -1.54 0.22
CA THR A 153 13.61 -3.01 0.18
C THR A 153 12.40 -3.66 -0.47
N ILE A 154 11.32 -2.92 -0.72
CA ILE A 154 10.09 -3.42 -1.34
C ILE A 154 10.28 -3.44 -2.86
N GLU A 155 10.49 -4.63 -3.42
CA GLU A 155 10.84 -4.80 -4.85
C GLU A 155 9.71 -4.41 -5.82
N SER A 156 8.44 -4.39 -5.37
CA SER A 156 7.31 -3.89 -6.17
C SER A 156 7.28 -2.36 -6.29
N ILE A 157 8.09 -1.63 -5.51
CA ILE A 157 8.20 -0.16 -5.60
C ILE A 157 9.36 0.20 -6.54
N PRO A 158 9.14 0.90 -7.65
CA PRO A 158 10.21 1.39 -8.50
C PRO A 158 11.03 2.48 -7.80
N LEU A 159 12.37 2.38 -7.80
CA LEU A 159 13.25 3.48 -7.34
C LEU A 159 13.36 4.61 -8.38
N ARG A 160 13.02 4.31 -9.64
CA ARG A 160 12.91 5.27 -10.73
C ARG A 160 11.62 5.01 -11.51
N LEU A 161 10.82 6.04 -11.71
CA LEU A 161 9.66 6.02 -12.58
C LEU A 161 10.11 6.07 -14.05
N GLU A 162 9.27 5.57 -14.95
CA GLU A 162 9.54 5.63 -16.39
C GLU A 162 9.59 7.06 -16.93
N LYS A 163 8.80 7.96 -16.33
CA LYS A 163 8.76 9.39 -16.68
C LYS A 163 9.47 10.23 -15.60
N PRO A 164 10.26 11.25 -15.97
CA PRO A 164 10.98 12.10 -15.02
C PRO A 164 10.06 13.16 -14.39
N ILE A 165 9.07 12.72 -13.63
CA ILE A 165 8.08 13.58 -12.99
C ILE A 165 8.29 13.67 -11.49
N SER A 166 7.92 14.80 -10.89
CA SER A 166 7.87 14.96 -9.44
C SER A 166 6.43 14.76 -8.97
N CYS A 167 6.21 13.78 -8.09
CA CYS A 167 4.89 13.42 -7.61
C CYS A 167 4.94 12.76 -6.23
N GLU A 168 3.77 12.65 -5.61
CA GLU A 168 3.55 11.81 -4.43
C GLU A 168 2.70 10.61 -4.85
N VAL A 169 3.15 9.40 -4.53
CA VAL A 169 2.39 8.16 -4.69
C VAL A 169 2.02 7.63 -3.32
N ARG A 170 0.74 7.34 -3.10
CA ARG A 170 0.26 6.66 -1.89
C ARG A 170 -0.25 5.28 -2.22
N GLY A 171 -0.07 4.40 -1.27
CA GLY A 171 -0.40 3.00 -1.44
C GLY A 171 -0.40 2.25 -0.13
N GLU A 172 -0.60 0.94 -0.23
CA GLU A 172 -0.64 0.03 0.90
C GLU A 172 0.53 -0.96 0.82
N ALA A 173 1.39 -0.97 1.84
CA ALA A 173 2.37 -2.02 2.04
C ALA A 173 1.69 -3.23 2.69
N TYR A 174 1.83 -4.42 2.09
CA TYR A 174 1.14 -5.63 2.51
C TYR A 174 2.03 -6.87 2.36
N ILE A 175 1.58 -8.00 2.90
CA ILE A 175 2.23 -9.31 2.71
C ILE A 175 1.26 -10.24 1.99
N THR A 176 1.75 -10.96 0.99
CA THR A 176 0.93 -11.94 0.28
C THR A 176 0.59 -13.12 1.20
N LYS A 177 -0.55 -13.79 0.97
CA LYS A 177 -0.92 -15.01 1.70
C LYS A 177 0.18 -16.08 1.61
N LYS A 178 0.82 -16.21 0.44
CA LYS A 178 1.93 -17.14 0.19
C LYS A 178 3.15 -16.81 1.05
N ASP A 179 3.59 -15.55 1.02
CA ASP A 179 4.77 -15.11 1.78
C ASP A 179 4.52 -15.16 3.28
N PHE A 180 3.32 -14.84 3.73
CA PHE A 180 2.95 -14.96 5.14
C PHE A 180 3.05 -16.41 5.66
N ILE A 181 2.56 -17.39 4.87
CA ILE A 181 2.70 -18.81 5.21
C ILE A 181 4.18 -19.21 5.29
N LEU A 182 4.99 -18.73 4.34
CA LEU A 182 6.41 -19.04 4.30
C LEU A 182 7.17 -18.43 5.48
N LEU A 183 6.88 -17.17 5.83
CA LEU A 183 7.44 -16.50 7.01
C LEU A 183 7.11 -17.26 8.31
N ASN A 184 5.88 -17.71 8.49
CA ASN A 184 5.50 -18.48 9.68
C ASN A 184 6.16 -19.88 9.70
N LYS A 185 6.37 -20.51 8.53
CA LYS A 185 7.17 -21.74 8.46
C LYS A 185 8.63 -21.50 8.86
N GLU A 186 9.21 -20.36 8.48
CA GLU A 186 10.56 -19.97 8.87
C GLU A 186 10.65 -19.67 10.38
N GLN A 187 9.66 -18.98 10.97
CA GLN A 187 9.57 -18.78 12.45
C GLN A 187 9.50 -20.09 13.20
N ALA A 188 8.62 -21.00 12.77
CA ALA A 188 8.43 -22.30 13.42
C ALA A 188 9.73 -23.12 13.45
N LYS A 189 10.52 -23.09 12.36
CA LYS A 189 11.82 -23.76 12.30
C LYS A 189 12.85 -23.18 13.28
N LYS A 190 12.73 -21.90 13.62
CA LYS A 190 13.58 -21.22 14.61
C LYS A 190 13.07 -21.38 16.05
N GLY A 191 11.89 -21.97 16.26
CA GLY A 191 11.25 -22.05 17.57
C GLY A 191 10.72 -20.70 18.09
N GLU A 192 10.51 -19.74 17.19
CA GLU A 192 10.01 -18.40 17.53
C GLU A 192 8.48 -18.33 17.43
N GLU A 193 7.90 -17.30 18.06
CA GLU A 193 6.46 -17.04 17.98
C GLU A 193 6.02 -16.75 16.53
N LEU A 194 4.87 -17.30 16.16
CA LEU A 194 4.28 -17.09 14.84
C LEU A 194 3.65 -15.70 14.74
N PHE A 195 3.71 -15.12 13.55
CA PHE A 195 2.97 -13.92 13.26
C PHE A 195 1.47 -14.17 13.26
N ALA A 196 0.73 -13.26 13.91
CA ALA A 196 -0.72 -13.39 14.09
C ALA A 196 -1.52 -13.15 12.79
N ASN A 197 -1.19 -12.10 12.03
CA ASN A 197 -1.87 -11.80 10.76
C ASN A 197 -0.97 -10.96 9.81
N PRO A 198 -1.22 -11.01 8.48
CA PRO A 198 -0.47 -10.24 7.49
C PRO A 198 -0.40 -8.73 7.75
N ARG A 199 -1.51 -8.09 8.15
CA ARG A 199 -1.56 -6.63 8.38
C ARG A 199 -0.58 -6.19 9.47
N ASN A 200 -0.65 -6.80 10.64
CA ASN A 200 0.22 -6.49 11.77
C ASN A 200 1.68 -6.82 11.45
N THR A 201 1.91 -7.88 10.68
CA THR A 201 3.25 -8.27 10.23
C THR A 201 3.82 -7.24 9.27
N ALA A 202 3.03 -6.77 8.29
CA ALA A 202 3.44 -5.72 7.36
C ALA A 202 3.74 -4.41 8.11
N ALA A 203 2.88 -4.02 9.05
CA ALA A 203 3.07 -2.81 9.84
C ALA A 203 4.31 -2.89 10.75
N GLY A 204 4.53 -4.04 11.40
CA GLY A 204 5.71 -4.28 12.23
C GLY A 204 6.99 -4.38 11.41
N ALA A 205 6.92 -4.94 10.19
CA ALA A 205 8.02 -5.03 9.26
C ALA A 205 8.48 -3.65 8.79
N LEU A 206 7.57 -2.80 8.32
CA LEU A 206 7.93 -1.48 7.80
C LEU A 206 8.53 -0.57 8.88
N ARG A 207 8.35 -0.91 10.16
CA ARG A 207 8.87 -0.19 11.33
C ARG A 207 10.05 -0.92 12.01
N GLN A 208 10.73 -1.83 11.31
CA GLN A 208 11.99 -2.39 11.80
C GLN A 208 13.14 -1.40 11.62
N LEU A 209 14.02 -1.31 12.62
CA LEU A 209 15.18 -0.41 12.57
C LEU A 209 16.24 -0.86 11.57
N ASP A 210 16.33 -2.17 11.31
CA ASP A 210 17.24 -2.73 10.32
C ASP A 210 16.49 -3.03 9.00
N PRO A 211 16.80 -2.31 7.90
CA PRO A 211 16.20 -2.56 6.59
C PRO A 211 16.41 -4.00 6.09
N LYS A 212 17.49 -4.68 6.50
CA LYS A 212 17.72 -6.08 6.10
C LYS A 212 16.62 -6.99 6.59
N VAL A 213 16.17 -6.79 7.83
CA VAL A 213 15.03 -7.52 8.39
C VAL A 213 13.78 -7.24 7.57
N VAL A 214 13.56 -6.01 7.09
CA VAL A 214 12.40 -5.67 6.24
C VAL A 214 12.45 -6.42 4.91
N GLY A 215 13.63 -6.50 4.28
CA GLY A 215 13.84 -7.28 3.06
C GLY A 215 13.46 -8.76 3.24
N GLU A 216 13.76 -9.35 4.40
CA GLU A 216 13.38 -10.73 4.72
C GLU A 216 11.86 -10.93 4.87
N ARG A 217 11.11 -9.87 5.23
CA ARG A 217 9.64 -9.92 5.37
C ARG A 217 8.88 -9.92 4.05
N ARG A 218 9.56 -9.70 2.92
CA ARG A 218 8.98 -9.80 1.56
C ARG A 218 7.69 -8.99 1.40
N LEU A 219 7.73 -7.75 1.87
CA LEU A 219 6.61 -6.82 1.67
C LEU A 219 6.38 -6.60 0.17
N SER A 220 5.11 -6.42 -0.19
CA SER A 220 4.66 -5.91 -1.48
C SER A 220 3.92 -4.59 -1.31
N PHE A 221 3.71 -3.85 -2.40
CA PHE A 221 3.03 -2.56 -2.39
C PHE A 221 1.99 -2.48 -3.50
N LEU A 222 0.81 -1.93 -3.18
CA LEU A 222 -0.21 -1.56 -4.15
C LEU A 222 -0.43 -0.05 -4.09
N ALA A 223 -0.20 0.64 -5.19
CA ALA A 223 -0.44 2.08 -5.30
C ALA A 223 -1.91 2.34 -5.63
N TRP A 224 -2.54 3.23 -4.87
CA TRP A 224 -3.94 3.64 -5.03
C TRP A 224 -4.12 5.15 -5.13
N GLN A 225 -3.05 5.94 -4.93
CA GLN A 225 -3.10 7.38 -5.19
C GLN A 225 -1.84 7.90 -5.89
N LEU A 226 -1.99 8.84 -6.81
CA LEU A 226 -0.97 9.66 -7.44
C LEU A 226 -1.38 11.13 -7.36
N MET A 227 -0.51 11.97 -6.84
CA MET A 227 -0.74 13.41 -6.75
C MET A 227 0.38 14.21 -7.44
N PRO A 228 0.01 15.25 -8.23
CA PRO A 228 -1.35 15.66 -8.57
C PRO A 228 -1.99 14.78 -9.68
N ALA A 229 -3.31 14.59 -9.66
CA ALA A 229 -4.08 13.91 -10.71
C ALA A 229 -5.48 14.51 -10.90
N VAL A 230 -6.07 14.31 -12.09
CA VAL A 230 -7.35 14.95 -12.50
C VAL A 230 -8.58 14.12 -12.13
N ASP A 231 -8.51 12.80 -12.22
CA ASP A 231 -9.59 11.86 -11.90
C ASP A 231 -9.00 10.49 -11.53
N GLN A 232 -9.79 9.67 -10.82
CA GLN A 232 -9.36 8.39 -10.25
C GLN A 232 -8.98 7.34 -11.31
N ILE A 233 -9.66 7.31 -12.48
CA ILE A 233 -9.33 6.35 -13.55
C ILE A 233 -7.97 6.69 -14.17
N THR A 234 -7.77 7.96 -14.53
CA THR A 234 -6.51 8.46 -15.09
C THR A 234 -5.37 8.21 -14.12
N GLU A 235 -5.61 8.44 -12.83
CA GLU A 235 -4.67 8.19 -11.73
C GLU A 235 -4.21 6.72 -11.69
N ASN A 236 -5.16 5.77 -11.66
CA ASN A 236 -4.87 4.34 -11.67
C ASN A 236 -4.11 3.89 -12.93
N ASN A 237 -4.43 4.45 -14.10
CA ASN A 237 -3.72 4.14 -15.34
C ASN A 237 -2.29 4.69 -15.34
N LEU A 238 -2.08 5.92 -14.86
CA LEU A 238 -0.75 6.52 -14.74
C LEU A 238 0.12 5.76 -13.73
N LEU A 239 -0.44 5.31 -12.60
CA LEU A 239 0.28 4.47 -11.65
C LEU A 239 0.83 3.20 -12.31
N LYS A 240 0.04 2.53 -13.15
CA LYS A 240 0.48 1.36 -13.93
C LYS A 240 1.56 1.74 -14.94
N GLU A 241 1.41 2.84 -15.67
CA GLU A 241 2.44 3.37 -16.57
C GLU A 241 3.75 3.72 -15.84
N TYR A 242 3.68 4.10 -14.57
CA TYR A 242 4.86 4.39 -13.75
C TYR A 242 5.50 3.14 -13.14
N GLY A 243 4.97 1.96 -13.46
CA GLY A 243 5.52 0.68 -13.07
C GLY A 243 5.06 0.21 -11.69
N PHE A 244 3.95 0.74 -11.17
CA PHE A 244 3.33 0.24 -9.93
C PHE A 244 2.30 -0.85 -10.22
N LYS A 245 2.16 -1.75 -9.24
CA LYS A 245 0.97 -2.60 -9.13
C LYS A 245 -0.14 -1.78 -8.47
N THR A 246 -1.37 -1.90 -8.97
CA THR A 246 -2.54 -1.23 -8.38
C THR A 246 -3.58 -2.26 -7.94
N PRO A 247 -4.46 -1.91 -6.97
CA PRO A 247 -5.53 -2.80 -6.54
C PRO A 247 -6.44 -3.20 -7.71
N GLU A 248 -7.12 -4.34 -7.57
CA GLU A 248 -8.24 -4.65 -8.47
C GLU A 248 -9.30 -3.54 -8.34
N SER A 249 -9.68 -2.96 -9.47
CA SER A 249 -10.46 -1.73 -9.53
C SER A 249 -11.53 -1.78 -10.61
N ARG A 250 -12.63 -1.04 -10.43
CA ARG A 250 -13.69 -0.89 -11.40
C ARG A 250 -14.23 0.53 -11.43
N PHE A 251 -14.39 1.08 -12.63
CA PHE A 251 -15.20 2.27 -12.85
C PHE A 251 -16.69 1.87 -12.89
N CYS A 252 -17.50 2.57 -12.11
CA CYS A 252 -18.92 2.28 -11.90
C CYS A 252 -19.75 3.54 -12.18
N LEU A 253 -20.68 3.46 -13.13
CA LEU A 253 -21.57 4.58 -13.50
C LEU A 253 -22.70 4.82 -12.49
N SER A 254 -22.89 3.92 -11.53
CA SER A 254 -23.96 4.02 -10.52
C SER A 254 -23.68 3.13 -9.31
N LEU A 255 -24.40 3.35 -8.19
CA LEU A 255 -24.33 2.46 -7.02
C LEU A 255 -24.72 1.01 -7.35
N LYS A 256 -25.60 0.78 -8.33
CA LYS A 256 -25.93 -0.58 -8.78
C LYS A 256 -24.68 -1.33 -9.26
N GLU A 257 -23.82 -0.67 -10.02
CA GLU A 257 -22.55 -1.25 -10.48
C GLU A 257 -21.55 -1.43 -9.33
N VAL A 258 -21.54 -0.51 -8.36
CA VAL A 258 -20.77 -0.66 -7.10
C VAL A 258 -21.19 -1.93 -6.35
N PHE A 259 -22.49 -2.18 -6.19
CA PHE A 259 -23.00 -3.37 -5.50
C PHE A 259 -22.68 -4.66 -6.26
N ILE A 260 -22.79 -4.65 -7.59
CA ILE A 260 -22.38 -5.79 -8.42
C ILE A 260 -20.90 -6.10 -8.21
N PHE A 261 -20.03 -5.08 -8.26
CA PHE A 261 -18.60 -5.25 -8.03
C PHE A 261 -18.30 -5.77 -6.63
N TYR A 262 -18.95 -5.23 -5.61
CA TYR A 262 -18.83 -5.69 -4.23
C TYR A 262 -19.13 -7.19 -4.10
N GLN A 263 -20.22 -7.66 -4.70
CA GLN A 263 -20.60 -9.07 -4.66
C GLN A 263 -19.61 -9.98 -5.41
N GLU A 264 -19.06 -9.51 -6.52
CA GLU A 264 -18.05 -10.24 -7.29
C GLU A 264 -16.74 -10.37 -6.51
N VAL A 265 -16.25 -9.27 -5.92
CA VAL A 265 -15.05 -9.29 -5.10
C VAL A 265 -15.26 -10.13 -3.85
N LEU A 266 -16.43 -10.07 -3.20
CA LEU A 266 -16.74 -10.89 -2.04
C LEU A 266 -16.63 -12.40 -2.36
N LYS A 267 -17.12 -12.83 -3.54
CA LYS A 267 -16.99 -14.22 -4.01
C LYS A 267 -15.55 -14.64 -4.33
N GLN A 268 -14.71 -13.69 -4.71
CA GLN A 268 -13.31 -13.93 -5.12
C GLN A 268 -12.31 -13.64 -4.00
N ARG A 269 -12.74 -13.08 -2.86
CA ARG A 269 -11.93 -12.64 -1.72
C ARG A 269 -10.85 -13.65 -1.31
N ASP A 270 -11.23 -14.91 -1.18
CA ASP A 270 -10.30 -15.96 -0.72
C ASP A 270 -9.26 -16.35 -1.79
N LYS A 271 -9.56 -16.12 -3.08
CA LYS A 271 -8.67 -16.40 -4.22
C LYS A 271 -7.60 -15.32 -4.43
N LEU A 272 -7.84 -14.09 -3.96
CA LEU A 272 -6.85 -13.02 -4.08
C LEU A 272 -5.56 -13.37 -3.32
N PRO A 273 -4.38 -12.98 -3.84
CA PRO A 273 -3.09 -13.32 -3.22
C PRO A 273 -2.81 -12.55 -1.93
N TYR A 274 -3.69 -11.63 -1.51
CA TYR A 274 -3.57 -10.82 -0.31
C TYR A 274 -4.90 -10.73 0.44
N GLN A 275 -4.86 -10.20 1.66
CA GLN A 275 -6.05 -9.97 2.47
C GLN A 275 -6.70 -8.64 2.08
N ILE A 276 -8.02 -8.67 1.98
CA ILE A 276 -8.87 -7.50 1.78
C ILE A 276 -10.01 -7.52 2.81
N ASP A 277 -10.46 -6.34 3.20
CA ASP A 277 -11.51 -6.14 4.20
C ASP A 277 -12.76 -5.42 3.67
N GLY A 278 -12.80 -5.09 2.38
CA GLY A 278 -13.95 -4.48 1.72
C GLY A 278 -13.60 -3.91 0.35
N LEU A 279 -14.38 -2.92 -0.09
CA LEU A 279 -14.05 -2.00 -1.16
C LEU A 279 -13.80 -0.59 -0.61
N VAL A 280 -13.02 0.20 -1.33
CA VAL A 280 -13.05 1.65 -1.27
C VAL A 280 -13.92 2.13 -2.42
N VAL A 281 -14.92 2.94 -2.12
CA VAL A 281 -15.81 3.57 -3.11
C VAL A 281 -15.53 5.06 -3.08
N SER A 282 -15.02 5.61 -4.17
CA SER A 282 -14.67 7.02 -4.32
C SER A 282 -15.46 7.66 -5.44
N VAL A 283 -15.86 8.92 -5.29
CA VAL A 283 -16.29 9.76 -6.42
C VAL A 283 -15.11 9.87 -7.38
N ASN A 284 -15.34 9.56 -8.65
CA ASN A 284 -14.24 9.41 -9.62
C ASN A 284 -13.67 10.76 -10.09
N ASN A 285 -14.50 11.79 -10.24
CA ASN A 285 -14.04 13.13 -10.61
C ASN A 285 -13.35 13.84 -9.43
N ASN A 286 -12.06 14.18 -9.54
CA ASN A 286 -11.33 14.77 -8.41
C ASN A 286 -11.77 16.20 -8.08
N GLN A 287 -12.30 16.97 -9.04
CA GLN A 287 -12.84 18.31 -8.75
C GLN A 287 -14.08 18.21 -7.86
N VAL A 288 -14.99 17.28 -8.18
CA VAL A 288 -16.17 16.99 -7.35
C VAL A 288 -15.74 16.42 -5.99
N PHE A 289 -14.78 15.49 -5.99
CA PHE A 289 -14.21 14.91 -4.77
C PHE A 289 -13.67 15.99 -3.82
N ASP A 290 -12.87 16.93 -4.36
CA ASP A 290 -12.27 18.02 -3.60
C ASP A 290 -13.33 19.01 -3.10
N GLN A 291 -14.34 19.33 -3.92
CA GLN A 291 -15.47 20.18 -3.55
C GLN A 291 -16.27 19.60 -2.36
N LEU A 292 -16.47 18.29 -2.31
CA LEU A 292 -17.16 17.62 -1.20
C LEU A 292 -16.41 17.79 0.13
N GLY A 293 -15.09 17.99 0.09
CA GLY A 293 -14.27 18.28 1.26
C GLY A 293 -14.22 17.14 2.27
N ILE A 294 -13.95 17.50 3.53
CA ILE A 294 -13.63 16.56 4.61
C ILE A 294 -14.66 16.68 5.74
N VAL A 295 -14.99 15.55 6.38
CA VAL A 295 -15.76 15.51 7.63
C VAL A 295 -14.98 14.75 8.69
N GLY A 296 -14.64 15.43 9.79
CA GLY A 296 -13.80 14.85 10.84
C GLY A 296 -12.40 14.51 10.32
N LYS A 297 -12.12 13.22 10.13
CA LYS A 297 -10.83 12.68 9.63
C LYS A 297 -10.95 11.97 8.29
N SER A 298 -12.08 12.10 7.61
CA SER A 298 -12.40 11.32 6.41
C SER A 298 -12.90 12.23 5.27
N PRO A 299 -12.49 11.97 4.01
CA PRO A 299 -13.05 12.67 2.87
C PRO A 299 -14.53 12.33 2.74
N ARG A 300 -15.36 13.29 2.33
CA ARG A 300 -16.78 13.01 2.07
C ARG A 300 -16.95 12.20 0.79
N GLY A 301 -16.11 12.44 -0.21
CA GLY A 301 -16.14 11.78 -1.51
C GLY A 301 -15.65 10.33 -1.54
N ALA A 302 -15.27 9.72 -0.41
CA ALA A 302 -14.95 8.29 -0.35
C ALA A 302 -15.44 7.60 0.92
N ILE A 303 -15.74 6.31 0.79
CA ILE A 303 -16.22 5.45 1.87
C ILE A 303 -15.65 4.03 1.75
N ALA A 304 -15.37 3.39 2.90
CA ALA A 304 -14.93 2.00 2.95
C ALA A 304 -16.15 1.09 3.09
N TYR A 305 -16.53 0.40 2.02
CA TYR A 305 -17.62 -0.57 2.03
C TYR A 305 -17.12 -1.94 2.50
N LYS A 306 -17.24 -2.21 3.80
CA LYS A 306 -16.63 -3.35 4.49
C LYS A 306 -17.40 -4.64 4.25
N PHE A 307 -16.64 -5.73 4.10
CA PHE A 307 -17.24 -7.06 4.13
C PHE A 307 -17.77 -7.43 5.52
N PRO A 308 -18.77 -8.32 5.61
CA PRO A 308 -19.16 -8.90 6.87
C PRO A 308 -17.95 -9.53 7.53
N LEU A 309 -17.74 -9.23 8.81
CA LEU A 309 -16.74 -9.92 9.62
C LEU A 309 -17.13 -11.40 9.69
N LYS A 310 -16.14 -12.30 9.65
CA LYS A 310 -16.40 -13.72 9.94
C LYS A 310 -16.88 -13.80 11.39
N GLN A 311 -18.16 -14.08 11.57
CA GLN A 311 -18.74 -14.30 12.89
C GLN A 311 -18.38 -15.71 13.36
N ALA A 312 -17.99 -15.82 14.61
CA ALA A 312 -17.78 -17.09 15.30
C ALA A 312 -18.49 -17.02 16.65
N THR A 313 -18.99 -18.16 17.11
CA THR A 313 -19.54 -18.29 18.46
C THR A 313 -18.46 -18.85 19.37
N THR A 314 -18.28 -18.25 20.53
CA THR A 314 -17.43 -18.77 21.60
C THR A 314 -18.09 -18.56 22.97
N ILE A 315 -17.51 -19.14 24.02
CA ILE A 315 -17.97 -19.05 25.40
C ILE A 315 -17.27 -17.87 26.08
N ILE A 316 -18.04 -17.05 26.80
CA ILE A 316 -17.49 -16.06 27.73
C ILE A 316 -17.14 -16.81 29.01
N ASP A 317 -15.85 -17.00 29.28
CA ASP A 317 -15.37 -17.66 30.50
C ASP A 317 -15.40 -16.70 31.70
N ASP A 318 -15.15 -15.41 31.49
CA ASP A 318 -15.13 -14.39 32.56
C ASP A 318 -15.36 -12.98 31.99
N ILE A 319 -15.66 -11.99 32.84
CA ILE A 319 -15.70 -10.56 32.51
C ILE A 319 -14.85 -9.80 33.53
N LYS A 320 -13.73 -9.23 33.08
CA LYS A 320 -12.83 -8.43 33.92
C LYS A 320 -13.15 -6.95 33.80
N LEU A 321 -13.11 -6.23 34.92
CA LEU A 321 -13.32 -4.79 34.95
C LEU A 321 -11.98 -4.06 34.93
N GLN A 322 -11.75 -3.23 33.91
CA GLN A 322 -10.57 -2.37 33.81
C GLN A 322 -10.93 -0.92 34.16
N VAL A 323 -10.13 -0.28 35.02
CA VAL A 323 -10.30 1.15 35.35
C VAL A 323 -9.40 1.97 34.44
N GLY A 324 -10.02 2.77 33.57
CA GLY A 324 -9.33 3.69 32.67
C GLY A 324 -8.72 4.89 33.40
N ARG A 325 -7.85 5.64 32.71
CA ARG A 325 -7.13 6.80 33.27
C ARG A 325 -8.05 7.92 33.77
N THR A 326 -9.28 7.97 33.26
CA THR A 326 -10.32 8.93 33.66
C THR A 326 -11.28 8.37 34.72
N GLY A 327 -11.02 7.17 35.27
CA GLY A 327 -11.88 6.49 36.24
C GLY A 327 -13.03 5.69 35.62
N ALA A 328 -13.20 5.72 34.29
CA ALA A 328 -14.20 4.91 33.60
C ALA A 328 -13.91 3.41 33.78
N ILE A 329 -14.93 2.62 34.14
CA ILE A 329 -14.81 1.17 34.29
C ILE A 329 -15.26 0.50 32.99
N THR A 330 -14.33 -0.16 32.30
CA THR A 330 -14.59 -0.88 31.04
C THR A 330 -14.62 -2.39 31.28
N PRO A 331 -15.77 -3.07 31.09
CA PRO A 331 -15.84 -4.52 31.15
C PRO A 331 -15.18 -5.14 29.91
N VAL A 332 -14.32 -6.13 30.12
CA VAL A 332 -13.61 -6.87 29.06
C VAL A 332 -13.94 -8.35 29.21
N ALA A 333 -14.58 -8.92 28.20
CA ALA A 333 -14.89 -10.36 28.17
C ALA A 333 -13.61 -11.18 27.93
N ILE A 334 -13.40 -12.20 28.74
CA ILE A 334 -12.40 -13.24 28.53
C ILE A 334 -13.10 -14.38 27.80
N LEU A 335 -12.73 -14.57 26.54
CA LEU A 335 -13.34 -15.55 25.65
C LEU A 335 -12.52 -16.84 25.66
N ARG A 336 -13.22 -17.97 25.56
CA ARG A 336 -12.59 -19.27 25.31
C ARG A 336 -11.96 -19.25 23.90
N PRO A 337 -10.65 -19.52 23.74
CA PRO A 337 -9.98 -19.45 22.44
C PRO A 337 -10.55 -20.37 21.36
#